data_AF-A0A1I2UP92-F1
#
_entry.id   AF-A0A1I2UP92-F1
#
_cell.length_a   1.000
_cell.length_b   1.000
_cell.length_c   1.000
_cell.angle_alpha   90.00
_cell.angle_beta   90.00
_cell.angle_gamma   90.00
#
_symmetry.space_group_name_H-M   'P 1'
#
loop_
_entity.id
_entity.type
_entity.pdbx_description
1 polymer ?
#
loop_
_entity_poly.entity_id
_entity_poly.type
_entity_poly.pdbx_seq_one_letter_code
_entity_poly.pdbx_strand_id
1 'polypeptide(L)'
;LKNEQAIAKLTEAIDKMNADQQTKLQAIIDVLNSVNATLETKLAAIEAAMKAQTLTLESKLALLETAIKNQTLKQEEMAEKLITAINNLQGNMEAKIEAITEAINNVNTTLESKLALIEAAIKAQTLSLEAKLDLLEAAIKALPDYTSQLEAIKTAIANLPDYGDKLSAIEAAISAMPDYSDKFDAVVTALNAMKTQIEALGTGQTAIAEKIAAVTTAINNLIEEVNSGNTSAAAALAQIIQKLEELKGNIGGGDTPSTEDYVDLGLPSGIKWATKNLGASKPSDYGDYYAWGETEPKTDYSWSTYKWMQTGQSDWKYITKYTFPDGKTEGIWYAPDGTFIGDSKTTLEAADDAATQKLGSPWRMPTSDEIKELLDNCTWTWTTQDGKNGYEVKGTNGNSIFVPAAGYRHSSELNDAGSLGFYWSSSLSAAYSDRARSLYFGSDEHDWSFDDRFYGFTVRPVHP
;
A
#
# COMPACT_ATOMS: atom_id res chain seq x y z
N LEU A 1 -41.71 -29.00 24.17
CA LEU A 1 -43.01 -29.00 24.89
C LEU A 1 -43.09 -28.09 26.12
N LYS A 2 -42.53 -28.40 27.31
CA LYS A 2 -42.68 -27.51 28.49
C LYS A 2 -42.02 -26.13 28.30
N ASN A 3 -40.84 -26.08 27.70
CA ASN A 3 -40.10 -24.83 27.50
C ASN A 3 -40.70 -23.96 26.39
N GLU A 4 -41.12 -24.54 25.25
CA GLU A 4 -41.83 -23.80 24.19
C GLU A 4 -43.16 -23.20 24.65
N GLN A 5 -43.94 -23.93 25.47
CA GLN A 5 -45.17 -23.40 26.05
C GLN A 5 -44.89 -22.25 27.03
N ALA A 6 -43.79 -22.32 27.78
CA ALA A 6 -43.36 -21.23 28.67
C ALA A 6 -42.95 -19.99 27.85
N ILE A 7 -42.13 -20.17 26.81
CA ILE A 7 -41.72 -19.09 25.89
C ILE A 7 -42.94 -18.45 25.24
N ALA A 8 -43.92 -19.24 24.76
CA ALA A 8 -45.14 -18.71 24.16
C ALA A 8 -45.96 -17.86 25.15
N LYS A 9 -46.15 -18.34 26.39
CA LYS A 9 -46.84 -17.57 27.43
C LYS A 9 -46.09 -16.29 27.82
N LEU A 10 -44.76 -16.35 27.90
CA LEU A 10 -43.94 -15.17 28.16
C LEU A 10 -44.02 -14.16 27.02
N THR A 11 -43.99 -14.63 25.77
CA THR A 11 -44.14 -13.78 24.57
C THR A 11 -45.49 -13.07 24.60
N GLU A 12 -46.57 -13.81 24.85
CA GLU A 12 -47.92 -13.26 24.99
C GLU A 12 -48.02 -12.26 26.15
N ALA A 13 -47.35 -12.53 27.27
CA ALA A 13 -47.30 -11.60 28.39
C ALA A 13 -46.58 -10.29 28.04
N ILE A 14 -45.45 -10.36 27.31
CA ILE A 14 -44.72 -9.18 26.83
C ILE A 14 -45.61 -8.37 25.88
N ASP A 15 -46.29 -9.02 24.95
CA ASP A 15 -47.14 -8.36 23.96
C ASP A 15 -48.40 -7.73 24.56
N LYS A 16 -49.02 -8.38 25.55
CA LYS A 16 -50.18 -7.82 26.27
C LYS A 16 -49.82 -6.81 27.35
N MET A 17 -48.53 -6.66 27.68
CA MET A 17 -48.09 -5.69 28.67
C MET A 17 -48.41 -4.27 28.17
N ASN A 18 -49.32 -3.57 28.86
CA ASN A 18 -49.69 -2.20 28.53
C ASN A 18 -48.67 -1.22 29.14
N ALA A 19 -47.46 -1.24 28.63
CA ALA A 19 -46.34 -0.41 29.06
C ALA A 19 -45.49 0.01 27.86
N ASP A 20 -44.67 1.05 28.03
CA ASP A 20 -43.72 1.50 27.00
C ASP A 20 -42.56 0.50 26.76
N GLN A 21 -41.79 0.72 25.69
CA GLN A 21 -40.65 -0.13 25.32
C GLN A 21 -39.65 -0.29 26.47
N GLN A 22 -39.34 0.81 27.14
CA GLN A 22 -38.32 0.86 28.19
C GLN A 22 -38.76 0.02 29.40
N THR A 23 -40.02 0.11 29.80
CA THR A 23 -40.59 -0.65 30.92
C THR A 23 -40.65 -2.13 30.60
N LYS A 24 -41.07 -2.50 29.38
CA LYS A 24 -41.06 -3.90 28.92
C LYS A 24 -39.64 -4.48 28.92
N LEU A 25 -38.69 -3.72 28.38
CA LEU A 25 -37.28 -4.12 28.30
C LEU A 25 -36.68 -4.28 29.71
N GLN A 26 -36.94 -3.34 30.61
CA GLN A 26 -36.44 -3.39 31.98
C GLN A 26 -36.96 -4.61 32.74
N ALA A 27 -38.24 -4.97 32.59
CA ALA A 27 -38.79 -6.17 33.22
C ALA A 27 -38.07 -7.45 32.77
N ILE A 28 -37.61 -7.51 31.52
CA ILE A 28 -36.84 -8.65 31.00
C ILE A 28 -35.39 -8.61 31.52
N ILE A 29 -34.77 -7.43 31.55
CA ILE A 29 -33.43 -7.22 32.11
C ILE A 29 -33.39 -7.62 33.60
N ASP A 30 -34.44 -7.34 34.35
CA ASP A 30 -34.55 -7.74 35.76
C ASP A 30 -34.55 -9.27 35.91
N VAL A 31 -35.18 -10.00 34.98
CA VAL A 31 -35.09 -11.48 34.92
C VAL A 31 -33.66 -11.93 34.61
N LEU A 32 -32.96 -11.26 33.68
CA LEU A 32 -31.56 -11.58 33.36
C LEU A 32 -30.62 -11.32 34.54
N ASN A 33 -30.88 -10.27 35.32
CA ASN A 33 -30.07 -9.90 36.49
C ASN A 33 -30.43 -10.68 37.75
N SER A 34 -31.60 -11.31 37.79
CA SER A 34 -32.06 -12.07 38.97
C SER A 34 -31.10 -13.22 39.29
N VAL A 35 -30.63 -13.25 40.54
CA VAL A 35 -29.83 -14.34 41.09
C VAL A 35 -30.66 -15.61 41.32
N ASN A 36 -31.99 -15.46 41.40
CA ASN A 36 -32.92 -16.56 41.62
C ASN A 36 -33.44 -17.17 40.31
N ALA A 37 -33.21 -16.52 39.18
CA ALA A 37 -33.58 -17.05 37.86
C ALA A 37 -32.52 -18.04 37.36
N THR A 38 -32.95 -19.23 36.94
CA THR A 38 -32.07 -20.21 36.31
C THR A 38 -31.62 -19.74 34.92
N LEU A 39 -30.48 -20.25 34.43
CA LEU A 39 -30.02 -19.96 33.06
C LEU A 39 -31.10 -20.30 32.01
N GLU A 40 -31.80 -21.43 32.18
CA GLU A 40 -32.91 -21.82 31.29
C GLU A 40 -34.04 -20.78 31.30
N THR A 41 -34.37 -20.21 32.47
CA THR A 41 -35.37 -19.14 32.58
C THR A 41 -34.92 -17.88 31.86
N LYS A 42 -33.64 -17.50 32.02
CA LYS A 42 -33.06 -16.32 31.37
C LYS A 42 -33.05 -16.48 29.85
N LEU A 43 -32.63 -17.64 29.34
CA LEU A 43 -32.65 -17.95 27.91
C LEU A 43 -34.08 -17.99 27.34
N ALA A 44 -35.05 -18.52 28.10
CA ALA A 44 -36.46 -18.50 27.70
C ALA A 44 -37.02 -17.08 27.63
N ALA A 45 -36.60 -16.18 28.54
CA ALA A 45 -36.98 -14.78 28.51
C ALA A 45 -36.38 -14.05 27.29
N ILE A 46 -35.12 -14.31 26.94
CA ILE A 46 -34.49 -13.79 25.71
C ILE A 46 -35.25 -14.29 24.47
N GLU A 47 -35.52 -15.58 24.39
CA GLU A 47 -36.22 -16.18 23.26
C GLU A 47 -37.65 -15.63 23.11
N ALA A 48 -38.36 -15.43 24.23
CA ALA A 48 -39.67 -14.80 24.25
C ALA A 48 -39.61 -13.33 23.78
N ALA A 49 -38.60 -12.58 24.23
CA ALA A 49 -38.39 -11.20 23.79
C ALA A 49 -38.09 -11.10 22.29
N MET A 50 -37.32 -12.04 21.72
CA MET A 50 -37.05 -12.06 20.27
C MET A 50 -38.34 -12.29 19.47
N LYS A 51 -39.26 -13.13 19.98
CA LYS A 51 -40.54 -13.44 19.34
C LYS A 51 -41.63 -12.40 19.57
N ALA A 52 -41.50 -11.56 20.61
CA ALA A 52 -42.47 -10.53 20.94
C ALA A 52 -42.63 -9.52 19.79
N GLN A 53 -43.87 -9.20 19.44
CA GLN A 53 -44.20 -8.31 18.34
C GLN A 53 -44.17 -6.84 18.76
N THR A 54 -44.42 -6.60 20.04
CA THR A 54 -44.48 -5.24 20.59
C THR A 54 -43.13 -4.68 20.97
N LEU A 55 -42.03 -5.43 20.83
CA LEU A 55 -40.67 -4.91 21.06
C LEU A 55 -40.01 -4.50 19.74
N THR A 56 -39.38 -3.33 19.72
CA THR A 56 -38.59 -2.89 18.54
C THR A 56 -37.31 -3.70 18.39
N LEU A 57 -36.73 -3.67 17.19
CA LEU A 57 -35.49 -4.41 16.92
C LEU A 57 -34.29 -3.83 17.69
N GLU A 58 -34.26 -2.51 17.90
CA GLU A 58 -33.26 -1.83 18.74
C GLU A 58 -33.36 -2.30 20.19
N SER A 59 -34.58 -2.39 20.72
CA SER A 59 -34.83 -2.86 22.10
C SER A 59 -34.40 -4.31 22.26
N LYS A 60 -34.66 -5.15 21.26
CA LYS A 60 -34.20 -6.54 21.22
C LYS A 60 -32.67 -6.63 21.16
N LEU A 61 -32.01 -5.77 20.38
CA LEU A 61 -30.56 -5.74 20.26
C LEU A 61 -29.89 -5.32 21.58
N ALA A 62 -30.39 -4.26 22.22
CA ALA A 62 -29.92 -3.82 23.54
C ALA A 62 -30.07 -4.91 24.63
N LEU A 63 -31.13 -5.71 24.55
CA LEU A 63 -31.31 -6.87 25.43
C LEU A 63 -30.22 -7.93 25.20
N LEU A 64 -29.90 -8.24 23.95
CA LEU A 64 -28.86 -9.22 23.62
C LEU A 64 -27.47 -8.74 24.05
N GLU A 65 -27.15 -7.46 23.86
CA GLU A 65 -25.92 -6.84 24.36
C GLU A 65 -25.82 -6.97 25.90
N THR A 66 -26.93 -6.72 26.59
CA THR A 66 -27.01 -6.89 28.05
C THR A 66 -26.82 -8.35 28.45
N ALA A 67 -27.44 -9.29 27.73
CA ALA A 67 -27.29 -10.73 27.97
C ALA A 67 -25.84 -11.19 27.79
N ILE A 68 -25.13 -10.66 26.79
CA ILE A 68 -23.72 -10.97 26.52
C ILE A 68 -22.82 -10.39 27.61
N LYS A 69 -23.05 -9.13 27.99
CA LYS A 69 -22.33 -8.50 29.11
C LYS A 69 -22.51 -9.28 30.41
N ASN A 70 -23.70 -9.82 30.63
CA ASN A 70 -24.03 -10.68 31.77
C ASN A 70 -23.57 -12.14 31.61
N GLN A 71 -22.88 -12.48 30.51
CA GLN A 71 -22.44 -13.85 30.19
C GLN A 71 -23.57 -14.88 30.15
N THR A 72 -24.81 -14.42 29.93
CA THR A 72 -26.00 -15.27 29.75
C THR A 72 -26.08 -15.83 28.33
N LEU A 73 -25.52 -15.09 27.37
CA LEU A 73 -25.43 -15.43 25.96
C LEU A 73 -23.99 -15.18 25.50
N LYS A 74 -23.48 -15.98 24.56
CA LYS A 74 -22.19 -15.70 23.92
C LYS A 74 -22.35 -14.80 22.71
N GLN A 75 -21.27 -14.13 22.31
CA GLN A 75 -21.28 -13.26 21.13
C GLN A 75 -21.67 -14.04 19.86
N GLU A 76 -21.17 -15.26 19.69
CA GLU A 76 -21.48 -16.08 18.51
C GLU A 76 -22.95 -16.51 18.41
N GLU A 77 -23.71 -16.48 19.51
CA GLU A 77 -25.13 -16.88 19.55
C GLU A 77 -26.06 -15.70 19.20
N MET A 78 -25.55 -14.46 19.12
CA MET A 78 -26.36 -13.27 18.89
C MET A 78 -27.09 -13.33 17.54
N ALA A 79 -26.38 -13.71 16.46
CA ALA A 79 -26.94 -13.76 15.13
C ALA A 79 -28.15 -14.72 15.06
N GLU A 80 -28.09 -15.87 15.73
CA GLU A 80 -29.20 -16.83 15.78
C GLU A 80 -30.44 -16.24 16.46
N LYS A 81 -30.27 -15.48 17.54
CA LYS A 81 -31.38 -14.79 18.22
C LYS A 81 -31.98 -13.68 17.36
N LEU A 82 -31.14 -12.95 16.63
CA LEU A 82 -31.59 -11.92 15.69
C LEU A 82 -32.32 -12.51 14.48
N ILE A 83 -31.94 -13.71 14.00
CA ILE A 83 -32.70 -14.41 12.94
C ILE A 83 -34.13 -14.67 13.42
N THR A 84 -34.30 -15.14 14.66
CA THR A 84 -35.64 -15.31 15.25
C THR A 84 -36.39 -13.98 15.31
N ALA A 85 -35.74 -12.89 15.74
CA ALA A 85 -36.38 -11.58 15.80
C ALA A 85 -36.85 -11.10 14.42
N ILE A 86 -35.98 -11.17 13.41
CA ILE A 86 -36.27 -10.73 12.04
C ILE A 86 -37.38 -11.57 11.40
N ASN A 87 -37.36 -12.89 11.61
CA ASN A 87 -38.41 -13.78 11.10
C ASN A 87 -39.78 -13.48 11.73
N ASN A 88 -39.82 -12.92 12.94
CA ASN A 88 -41.07 -12.57 13.63
C ASN A 88 -41.46 -11.08 13.49
N LEU A 89 -40.70 -10.27 12.74
CA LEU A 89 -41.10 -8.90 12.43
C LEU A 89 -42.44 -8.89 11.67
N GLN A 90 -43.32 -7.98 12.07
CA GLN A 90 -44.61 -7.76 11.43
C GLN A 90 -44.54 -6.66 10.37
N GLY A 91 -45.64 -6.49 9.63
CA GLY A 91 -45.73 -5.51 8.54
C GLY A 91 -45.40 -6.10 7.18
N ASN A 92 -45.53 -5.26 6.16
CA ASN A 92 -45.11 -5.56 4.80
C ASN A 92 -43.57 -5.60 4.72
N MET A 93 -43.02 -6.00 3.57
CA MET A 93 -41.56 -6.09 3.38
C MET A 93 -40.86 -4.76 3.65
N GLU A 94 -41.46 -3.65 3.20
CA GLU A 94 -40.94 -2.29 3.38
C GLU A 94 -40.76 -1.94 4.86
N ALA A 95 -41.78 -2.14 5.70
CA ALA A 95 -41.71 -1.89 7.13
C ALA A 95 -40.66 -2.77 7.84
N LYS A 96 -40.45 -4.00 7.37
CA LYS A 96 -39.40 -4.88 7.91
C LYS A 96 -38.01 -4.38 7.54
N ILE A 97 -37.81 -3.94 6.30
CA ILE A 97 -36.53 -3.35 5.84
C ILE A 97 -36.24 -2.07 6.60
N GLU A 98 -37.23 -1.21 6.80
CA GLU A 98 -37.11 0.04 7.56
C GLU A 98 -36.63 -0.24 8.99
N ALA A 99 -37.29 -1.15 9.70
CA ALA A 99 -36.90 -1.52 11.07
C ALA A 99 -35.47 -2.11 11.17
N ILE A 100 -35.04 -2.89 10.17
CA ILE A 100 -33.66 -3.43 10.14
C ILE A 100 -32.67 -2.30 9.84
N THR A 101 -32.99 -1.42 8.91
CA THR A 101 -32.14 -0.29 8.51
C THR A 101 -31.96 0.70 9.65
N GLU A 102 -33.03 1.02 10.38
CA GLU A 102 -32.98 1.89 11.56
C GLU A 102 -32.03 1.33 12.62
N ALA A 103 -32.14 0.03 12.92
CA ALA A 103 -31.26 -0.65 13.86
C ALA A 103 -29.79 -0.70 13.39
N ILE A 104 -29.51 -0.93 12.10
CA ILE A 104 -28.14 -0.90 11.54
C ILE A 104 -27.53 0.51 11.63
N ASN A 105 -28.31 1.54 11.33
CA ASN A 105 -27.84 2.92 11.27
C ASN A 105 -27.78 3.61 12.64
N ASN A 106 -28.31 2.97 13.69
CA ASN A 106 -28.26 3.52 15.04
C ASN A 106 -26.80 3.74 15.48
N VAL A 107 -26.50 4.95 15.97
CA VAL A 107 -25.17 5.37 16.42
C VAL A 107 -24.74 4.70 17.72
N ASN A 108 -25.70 4.21 18.51
CA ASN A 108 -25.45 3.57 19.80
C ASN A 108 -25.20 2.07 19.68
N THR A 109 -25.44 1.48 18.52
CA THR A 109 -25.20 0.05 18.27
C THR A 109 -23.73 -0.18 17.95
N THR A 110 -23.12 -1.18 18.58
CA THR A 110 -21.71 -1.51 18.33
C THR A 110 -21.51 -2.09 16.92
N LEU A 111 -20.28 -2.05 16.41
CA LEU A 111 -19.96 -2.63 15.10
C LEU A 111 -20.26 -4.13 15.08
N GLU A 112 -19.93 -4.85 16.17
CA GLU A 112 -20.17 -6.28 16.31
C GLU A 112 -21.67 -6.61 16.26
N SER A 113 -22.50 -5.82 16.94
CA SER A 113 -23.96 -5.96 16.91
C SER A 113 -24.53 -5.66 15.51
N LYS A 114 -24.00 -4.65 14.80
CA LYS A 114 -24.40 -4.35 13.42
C LYS A 114 -24.07 -5.52 12.47
N LEU A 115 -22.89 -6.11 12.60
CA LEU A 115 -22.47 -7.25 11.79
C LEU A 115 -23.35 -8.48 12.06
N ALA A 116 -23.66 -8.78 13.33
CA ALA A 116 -24.57 -9.87 13.69
C ALA A 116 -25.99 -9.65 13.13
N LEU A 117 -26.47 -8.41 13.12
CA LEU A 117 -27.77 -8.06 12.56
C LEU A 117 -27.82 -8.21 11.04
N ILE A 118 -26.75 -7.81 10.33
CA ILE A 118 -26.60 -8.01 8.88
C ILE A 118 -26.56 -9.50 8.55
N GLU A 119 -25.76 -10.28 9.29
CA GLU A 119 -25.69 -11.74 9.13
C GLU A 119 -27.08 -12.38 9.32
N ALA A 120 -27.80 -11.94 10.36
CA ALA A 120 -29.15 -12.40 10.65
C ALA A 120 -30.15 -12.04 9.54
N ALA A 121 -30.08 -10.82 8.99
CA ALA A 121 -30.94 -10.39 7.89
C ALA A 121 -30.68 -11.23 6.62
N ILE A 122 -29.41 -11.50 6.30
CA ILE A 122 -29.03 -12.36 5.16
C ILE A 122 -29.58 -13.79 5.34
N LYS A 123 -29.54 -14.31 6.57
CA LYS A 123 -30.02 -15.66 6.91
C LYS A 123 -31.53 -15.75 7.18
N ALA A 124 -32.23 -14.62 7.34
CA ALA A 124 -33.66 -14.60 7.59
C ALA A 124 -34.44 -15.21 6.42
N GLN A 125 -35.48 -15.99 6.73
CA GLN A 125 -36.30 -16.68 5.74
C GLN A 125 -37.45 -15.80 5.24
N THR A 126 -37.83 -14.80 6.03
CA THR A 126 -38.95 -13.89 5.73
C THR A 126 -38.59 -12.73 4.81
N LEU A 127 -37.31 -12.57 4.47
CA LEU A 127 -36.81 -11.53 3.57
C LEU A 127 -36.56 -12.10 2.16
N SER A 128 -36.92 -11.32 1.14
CA SER A 128 -36.58 -11.65 -0.25
C SER A 128 -35.08 -11.49 -0.51
N LEU A 129 -34.57 -12.06 -1.60
CA LEU A 129 -33.17 -11.89 -1.99
C LEU A 129 -32.84 -10.42 -2.30
N GLU A 130 -33.75 -9.72 -2.98
CA GLU A 130 -33.64 -8.29 -3.30
C GLU A 130 -33.51 -7.45 -2.02
N ALA A 131 -34.41 -7.65 -1.05
CA ALA A 131 -34.34 -6.96 0.25
C ALA A 131 -33.02 -7.20 1.00
N LYS A 132 -32.45 -8.41 0.87
CA LYS A 132 -31.14 -8.73 1.48
C LYS A 132 -30.00 -7.98 0.80
N LEU A 133 -30.05 -7.79 -0.52
CA LEU A 133 -29.05 -7.05 -1.27
C LEU A 133 -29.14 -5.54 -0.95
N ASP A 134 -30.35 -4.99 -0.88
CA ASP A 134 -30.58 -3.58 -0.51
C ASP A 134 -30.02 -3.26 0.88
N LEU A 135 -30.25 -4.16 1.86
CA LEU A 135 -29.71 -4.04 3.21
C LEU A 135 -28.18 -4.11 3.22
N LEU A 136 -27.58 -4.94 2.37
CA LEU A 136 -26.11 -5.02 2.26
C LEU A 136 -25.54 -3.73 1.67
N GLU A 137 -26.16 -3.17 0.63
CA GLU A 137 -25.76 -1.90 0.04
C GLU A 137 -25.88 -0.74 1.06
N ALA A 138 -26.99 -0.68 1.78
CA ALA A 138 -27.20 0.32 2.83
C ALA A 138 -26.16 0.21 3.95
N ALA A 139 -25.84 -1.02 4.38
CA ALA A 139 -24.82 -1.26 5.40
C ALA A 139 -23.42 -0.83 4.95
N ILE A 140 -23.04 -1.10 3.69
CA ILE A 140 -21.76 -0.66 3.11
C ILE A 140 -21.68 0.86 3.10
N LYS A 141 -22.77 1.55 2.71
CA LYS A 141 -22.84 3.01 2.72
C LYS A 141 -22.79 3.62 4.13
N ALA A 142 -23.18 2.87 5.15
CA ALA A 142 -23.19 3.30 6.55
C ALA A 142 -21.86 3.06 7.28
N LEU A 143 -20.86 2.43 6.64
CA LEU A 143 -19.52 2.30 7.21
C LEU A 143 -18.88 3.70 7.40
N PRO A 144 -18.06 3.90 8.47
CA PRO A 144 -17.41 5.19 8.71
C PRO A 144 -16.51 5.61 7.53
N ASP A 145 -16.63 6.86 7.10
CA ASP A 145 -15.68 7.48 6.18
C ASP A 145 -14.39 7.85 6.93
N TYR A 146 -13.27 7.22 6.53
CA TYR A 146 -11.95 7.43 7.12
C TYR A 146 -11.11 8.51 6.40
N THR A 147 -11.69 9.21 5.42
CA THR A 147 -10.97 10.19 4.59
C THR A 147 -10.32 11.30 5.41
N SER A 148 -11.03 11.85 6.40
CA SER A 148 -10.49 12.92 7.25
C SER A 148 -9.30 12.47 8.11
N GLN A 149 -9.35 11.24 8.64
CA GLN A 149 -8.27 10.63 9.41
C GLN A 149 -7.05 10.37 8.52
N LEU A 150 -7.27 9.94 7.28
CA LEU A 150 -6.21 9.75 6.29
C LEU A 150 -5.54 11.08 5.91
N GLU A 151 -6.31 12.16 5.70
CA GLU A 151 -5.75 13.49 5.42
C GLU A 151 -4.95 14.05 6.60
N ALA A 152 -5.40 13.80 7.84
CA ALA A 152 -4.64 14.16 9.04
C ALA A 152 -3.31 13.40 9.13
N ILE A 153 -3.30 12.10 8.78
CA ILE A 153 -2.07 11.29 8.72
C ILE A 153 -1.13 11.79 7.63
N LYS A 154 -1.64 12.07 6.42
CA LYS A 154 -0.85 12.67 5.33
C LYS A 154 -0.20 13.98 5.76
N THR A 155 -0.98 14.85 6.40
CA THR A 155 -0.49 16.13 6.94
C THR A 155 0.57 15.93 8.01
N ALA A 156 0.41 14.95 8.90
CA ALA A 156 1.40 14.62 9.91
C ALA A 156 2.70 14.10 9.30
N ILE A 157 2.63 13.25 8.27
CA ILE A 157 3.79 12.75 7.52
C ILE A 157 4.52 13.90 6.81
N ALA A 158 3.78 14.80 6.13
CA ALA A 158 4.35 15.95 5.44
C ALA A 158 5.04 16.96 6.39
N ASN A 159 4.65 16.98 7.66
CA ASN A 159 5.24 17.85 8.68
C ASN A 159 6.40 17.19 9.46
N LEU A 160 6.78 15.95 9.15
CA LEU A 160 7.99 15.35 9.71
C LEU A 160 9.22 16.12 9.18
N PRO A 161 10.13 16.61 10.05
CA PRO A 161 11.28 17.36 9.57
C PRO A 161 12.20 16.48 8.71
N ASP A 162 12.61 16.97 7.55
CA ASP A 162 13.72 16.39 6.80
C ASP A 162 15.04 16.70 7.53
N TYR A 163 15.51 15.73 8.31
CA TYR A 163 16.74 15.87 9.07
C TYR A 163 18.00 15.74 8.19
N GLY A 164 17.87 15.21 6.96
CA GLY A 164 18.94 15.14 5.96
C GLY A 164 19.31 16.53 5.43
N ASP A 165 18.32 17.35 5.09
CA ASP A 165 18.54 18.75 4.66
C ASP A 165 19.16 19.62 5.77
N LYS A 166 18.74 19.40 7.02
CA LYS A 166 19.34 20.07 8.18
C LYS A 166 20.81 19.66 8.38
N LEU A 167 21.14 18.39 8.16
CA LEU A 167 22.52 17.89 8.18
C LEU A 167 23.36 18.51 7.06
N SER A 168 22.83 18.61 5.85
CA SER A 168 23.53 19.25 4.73
C SER A 168 23.72 20.75 4.91
N ALA A 169 22.78 21.45 5.56
CA ALA A 169 22.98 22.84 5.95
C ALA A 169 24.10 22.99 7.02
N ILE A 170 24.21 22.04 7.94
CA ILE A 170 25.31 21.99 8.93
C ILE A 170 26.64 21.71 8.23
N GLU A 171 26.70 20.74 7.32
CA GLU A 171 27.90 20.42 6.51
C GLU A 171 28.37 21.62 5.69
N ALA A 172 27.46 22.27 4.95
CA ALA A 172 27.77 23.45 4.14
C ALA A 172 28.26 24.63 5.00
N ALA A 173 27.64 24.86 6.17
CA ALA A 173 28.08 25.88 7.10
C ALA A 173 29.48 25.58 7.65
N ILE A 174 29.78 24.30 7.96
CA ILE A 174 31.09 23.85 8.43
C ILE A 174 32.16 24.07 7.34
N SER A 175 31.90 23.68 6.10
CA SER A 175 32.84 23.83 4.98
C SER A 175 33.12 25.28 4.59
N ALA A 176 32.22 26.21 4.91
CA ALA A 176 32.37 27.62 4.60
C ALA A 176 33.18 28.44 5.64
N MET A 177 33.63 27.83 6.75
CA MET A 177 34.27 28.56 7.85
C MET A 177 35.81 28.61 7.76
N PRO A 178 36.48 29.76 8.07
CA PRO A 178 37.94 29.88 7.91
C PRO A 178 38.79 29.28 9.04
N ASP A 179 38.22 29.08 10.24
CA ASP A 179 38.93 28.64 11.45
C ASP A 179 38.00 27.79 12.35
N TYR A 180 38.52 26.68 12.90
CA TYR A 180 37.72 25.48 13.20
C TYR A 180 37.72 24.99 14.66
N SER A 181 38.67 25.38 15.52
CA SER A 181 38.79 24.83 16.89
C SER A 181 37.63 25.22 17.81
N ASP A 182 37.09 26.42 17.67
CA ASP A 182 36.16 27.02 18.65
C ASP A 182 34.67 26.77 18.28
N LYS A 183 34.41 25.95 17.26
CA LYS A 183 33.09 25.82 16.64
C LYS A 183 32.57 24.39 16.55
N PHE A 184 33.34 23.40 16.98
CA PHE A 184 32.87 22.01 17.10
C PHE A 184 31.74 21.87 18.14
N ASP A 185 31.76 22.70 19.19
CA ASP A 185 30.69 22.78 20.19
C ASP A 185 29.32 23.17 19.60
N ALA A 186 29.32 23.98 18.53
CA ALA A 186 28.09 24.34 17.82
C ALA A 186 27.48 23.14 17.08
N VAL A 187 28.31 22.26 16.53
CA VAL A 187 27.87 21.01 15.88
C VAL A 187 27.27 20.06 16.91
N VAL A 188 27.95 19.88 18.04
CA VAL A 188 27.46 19.08 19.17
C VAL A 188 26.13 19.62 19.70
N THR A 189 26.02 20.95 19.83
CA THR A 189 24.77 21.62 20.24
C THR A 189 23.63 21.37 19.25
N ALA A 190 23.90 21.48 17.95
CA ALA A 190 22.91 21.24 16.90
C ALA A 190 22.45 19.77 16.85
N LEU A 191 23.37 18.82 16.96
CA LEU A 191 23.05 17.39 17.00
C LEU A 191 22.22 17.02 18.24
N ASN A 192 22.54 17.58 19.41
CA ASN A 192 21.74 17.37 20.62
C ASN A 192 20.33 17.96 20.50
N ALA A 193 20.19 19.15 19.91
CA ALA A 193 18.88 19.73 19.65
C ALA A 193 18.05 18.87 18.68
N MET A 194 18.69 18.32 17.65
CA MET A 194 18.06 17.39 16.69
C MET A 194 17.62 16.09 17.38
N LYS A 195 18.48 15.51 18.22
CA LYS A 195 18.15 14.32 19.02
C LYS A 195 16.92 14.56 19.88
N THR A 196 16.84 15.69 20.58
CA THR A 196 15.67 16.04 21.41
C THR A 196 14.38 16.16 20.59
N GLN A 197 14.45 16.72 19.37
CA GLN A 197 13.30 16.78 18.46
C GLN A 197 12.84 15.38 18.05
N ILE A 198 13.78 14.48 17.76
CA ILE A 198 13.49 13.10 17.34
C ILE A 198 12.89 12.27 18.48
N GLU A 199 13.41 12.40 19.70
CA GLU A 199 12.85 11.73 20.88
C GLU A 199 11.42 12.18 21.20
N ALA A 200 11.09 13.44 20.91
CA ALA A 200 9.73 13.96 21.08
C ALA A 200 8.72 13.35 20.08
N LEU A 201 9.17 12.72 18.99
CA LEU A 201 8.31 12.03 18.02
C LEU A 201 7.84 10.64 18.50
N GLY A 202 8.35 10.15 19.64
CA GLY A 202 7.93 8.90 20.28
C GLY A 202 8.90 7.73 20.09
N THR A 203 8.56 6.59 20.69
CA THR A 203 9.45 5.41 20.84
C THR A 203 9.87 4.78 19.51
N GLY A 204 9.11 5.00 18.43
CA GLY A 204 9.42 4.53 17.08
C GLY A 204 10.70 5.11 16.47
N GLN A 205 11.26 6.18 17.06
CA GLN A 205 12.45 6.86 16.56
C GLN A 205 13.71 6.65 17.45
N THR A 206 13.64 5.74 18.42
CA THR A 206 14.71 5.50 19.40
C THR A 206 16.04 5.13 18.72
N ALA A 207 16.00 4.29 17.69
CA ALA A 207 17.19 3.87 16.95
C ALA A 207 17.91 5.06 16.25
N ILE A 208 17.15 6.06 15.77
CA ILE A 208 17.72 7.25 15.15
C ILE A 208 18.38 8.14 16.21
N ALA A 209 17.71 8.35 17.34
CA ALA A 209 18.25 9.11 18.46
C ALA A 209 19.54 8.48 19.03
N GLU A 210 19.63 7.15 19.08
CA GLU A 210 20.83 6.41 19.48
C GLU A 210 21.99 6.63 18.49
N LYS A 211 21.74 6.60 17.18
CA LYS A 211 22.77 6.88 16.16
C LYS A 211 23.29 8.31 16.24
N ILE A 212 22.41 9.29 16.45
CA ILE A 212 22.81 10.69 16.66
C ILE A 212 23.67 10.80 17.92
N ALA A 213 23.27 10.17 19.03
CA ALA A 213 24.05 10.17 20.27
C ALA A 213 25.45 9.56 20.09
N ALA A 214 25.56 8.48 19.31
CA ALA A 214 26.83 7.84 18.99
C ALA A 214 27.76 8.77 18.19
N VAL A 215 27.22 9.47 17.17
CA VAL A 215 27.99 10.43 16.37
C VAL A 215 28.39 11.66 17.20
N THR A 216 27.49 12.20 18.02
CA THR A 216 27.82 13.28 18.96
C THR A 216 28.96 12.90 19.89
N THR A 217 28.97 11.66 20.40
CA THR A 217 30.06 11.13 21.24
C THR A 217 31.39 11.06 20.48
N ALA A 218 31.36 10.57 19.24
CA ALA A 218 32.56 10.51 18.40
C ALA A 218 33.14 11.91 18.12
N ILE A 219 32.28 12.91 17.88
CA ILE A 219 32.70 14.30 17.67
C ILE A 219 33.34 14.86 18.95
N ASN A 220 32.75 14.62 20.13
CA ASN A 220 33.34 15.05 21.40
C ASN A 220 34.74 14.49 21.62
N ASN A 221 34.98 13.22 21.29
CA ASN A 221 36.31 12.62 21.39
C ASN A 221 37.33 13.31 20.46
N LEU A 222 36.91 13.65 19.23
CA LEU A 222 37.76 14.39 18.29
C LEU A 222 38.10 15.81 18.81
N ILE A 223 37.16 16.47 19.50
CA ILE A 223 37.41 17.76 20.16
C ILE A 223 38.49 17.61 21.24
N GLU A 224 38.42 16.55 22.06
CA GLU A 224 39.43 16.27 23.09
C GLU A 224 40.81 15.96 22.50
N GLU A 225 40.88 15.22 21.39
CA GLU A 225 42.13 14.93 20.67
C GLU A 225 42.78 16.20 20.10
N VAL A 226 41.98 17.15 19.60
CA VAL A 226 42.48 18.45 19.14
C VAL A 226 43.00 19.28 20.32
N ASN A 227 42.24 19.35 21.42
CA ASN A 227 42.61 20.11 22.61
C ASN A 227 43.87 19.57 23.31
N SER A 228 44.09 18.25 23.25
CA SER A 228 45.30 17.60 23.78
C SER A 228 46.49 17.66 22.82
N GLY A 229 46.32 18.17 21.60
CA GLY A 229 47.37 18.24 20.57
C GLY A 229 47.69 16.89 19.90
N ASN A 230 46.86 15.87 20.11
CA ASN A 230 47.04 14.52 19.55
C ASN A 230 46.61 14.44 18.08
N THR A 231 45.75 15.34 17.62
CA THR A 231 45.37 15.49 16.21
C THR A 231 45.29 16.96 15.82
N SER A 232 45.36 17.23 14.51
CA SER A 232 45.18 18.60 14.00
C SER A 232 43.69 18.91 13.84
N ALA A 233 43.30 20.18 14.03
CA ALA A 233 41.93 20.62 13.81
C ALA A 233 41.42 20.30 12.39
N ALA A 234 42.29 20.37 11.37
CA ALA A 234 41.96 20.01 10.00
C ALA A 234 41.66 18.51 9.82
N ALA A 235 42.41 17.64 10.50
CA ALA A 235 42.18 16.20 10.46
C ALA A 235 40.91 15.80 11.23
N ALA A 236 40.66 16.43 12.38
CA ALA A 236 39.42 16.25 13.12
C ALA A 236 38.19 16.72 12.32
N LEU A 237 38.28 17.87 11.66
CA LEU A 237 37.24 18.39 10.78
C LEU A 237 36.85 17.41 9.67
N ALA A 238 37.83 16.84 8.97
CA ALA A 238 37.57 15.87 7.92
C ALA A 238 36.82 14.63 8.45
N GLN A 239 37.17 14.17 9.64
CA GLN A 239 36.48 13.05 10.31
C GLN A 239 35.08 13.42 10.78
N ILE A 240 34.88 14.65 11.27
CA ILE A 240 33.55 15.16 11.66
C ILE A 240 32.62 15.18 10.44
N ILE A 241 33.09 15.71 9.30
CA ILE A 241 32.31 15.71 8.05
C ILE A 241 31.96 14.28 7.63
N GLN A 242 32.93 13.36 7.66
CA GLN A 242 32.67 11.96 7.35
C GLN A 242 31.61 11.32 8.26
N LYS A 243 31.64 11.62 9.57
CA LYS A 243 30.67 11.09 10.53
C LYS A 243 29.27 11.67 10.34
N LEU A 244 29.16 12.92 9.89
CA LEU A 244 27.89 13.55 9.54
C LEU A 244 27.28 12.94 8.27
N GLU A 245 28.11 12.64 7.26
CA GLU A 245 27.66 11.94 6.04
C GLU A 245 27.22 10.49 6.33
N GLU A 246 27.97 9.77 7.17
CA GLU A 246 27.57 8.43 7.64
C GLU A 246 26.25 8.48 8.43
N LEU A 247 26.04 9.54 9.22
CA LEU A 247 24.80 9.75 9.96
C LEU A 247 23.63 10.03 9.01
N LYS A 248 23.84 10.86 7.99
CA LYS A 248 22.84 11.19 6.96
C LYS A 248 22.29 9.95 6.29
N GLY A 249 23.16 9.05 5.80
CA GLY A 249 22.75 7.78 5.20
C GLY A 249 22.08 6.80 6.18
N ASN A 250 22.18 7.05 7.48
CA ASN A 250 21.63 6.22 8.54
C ASN A 250 20.28 6.70 9.10
N ILE A 251 19.95 7.99 8.92
CA ILE A 251 18.71 8.63 9.35
C ILE A 251 17.69 8.65 8.19
N GLY A 252 18.14 8.81 6.95
CA GLY A 252 17.33 8.60 5.75
C GLY A 252 17.17 7.11 5.47
N GLY A 253 16.15 6.48 6.06
CA GLY A 253 15.70 5.16 5.61
C GLY A 253 15.16 5.26 4.19
N GLY A 254 16.03 4.97 3.21
CA GLY A 254 15.76 5.08 1.78
C GLY A 254 16.43 6.32 1.21
N ASP A 255 17.08 6.19 0.06
CA ASP A 255 17.42 7.30 -0.81
C ASP A 255 16.13 8.12 -1.04
N THR A 256 15.91 9.14 -0.21
CA THR A 256 14.94 10.18 -0.54
C THR A 256 15.55 10.87 -1.74
N PRO A 257 14.87 10.83 -2.90
CA PRO A 257 15.44 11.34 -4.12
C PRO A 257 15.67 12.82 -3.90
N SER A 258 16.93 13.22 -3.97
CA SER A 258 17.25 14.62 -4.14
C SER A 258 16.52 15.09 -5.40
N THR A 259 16.30 16.40 -5.54
CA THR A 259 15.90 17.00 -6.82
C THR A 259 16.87 16.69 -7.98
N GLU A 260 17.95 15.91 -7.76
CA GLU A 260 18.86 15.38 -8.77
C GLU A 260 18.52 13.95 -9.26
N ASP A 261 17.51 13.27 -8.69
CA ASP A 261 17.22 11.86 -9.02
C ASP A 261 16.06 11.69 -10.01
N TYR A 262 15.21 12.70 -10.19
CA TYR A 262 14.22 12.77 -11.25
C TYR A 262 14.09 14.17 -11.85
N VAL A 263 13.53 14.25 -13.05
CA VAL A 263 13.23 15.47 -13.78
C VAL A 263 11.74 15.49 -14.10
N ASP A 264 11.09 16.59 -13.73
CA ASP A 264 9.78 16.94 -14.27
C ASP A 264 9.97 17.52 -15.68
N LEU A 265 9.46 16.81 -16.69
CA LEU A 265 9.52 17.20 -18.11
C LEU A 265 8.29 18.03 -18.54
N GLY A 266 7.39 18.40 -17.62
CA GLY A 266 6.17 19.14 -17.93
C GLY A 266 5.16 18.30 -18.71
N LEU A 267 5.16 16.97 -18.49
CA LEU A 267 4.21 16.06 -19.13
C LEU A 267 2.81 16.22 -18.54
N PRO A 268 1.74 16.08 -19.34
CA PRO A 268 0.35 16.19 -18.88
C PRO A 268 0.00 15.33 -17.65
N SER A 269 0.56 14.14 -17.52
CA SER A 269 0.35 13.23 -16.37
C SER A 269 0.98 13.72 -15.07
N GLY A 270 1.93 14.66 -15.13
CA GLY A 270 2.74 15.10 -14.00
C GLY A 270 3.79 14.08 -13.54
N ILE A 271 3.97 12.97 -14.29
CA ILE A 271 4.96 11.94 -13.97
C ILE A 271 6.38 12.47 -14.13
N LYS A 272 7.24 12.17 -13.16
CA LYS A 272 8.64 12.61 -13.15
C LYS A 272 9.53 11.43 -13.56
N TRP A 273 10.52 11.69 -14.39
CA TRP A 273 11.39 10.65 -14.96
C TRP A 273 12.75 10.66 -14.28
N ALA A 274 13.30 9.49 -13.92
CA ALA A 274 14.60 9.40 -13.28
C ALA A 274 15.71 10.05 -14.14
N THR A 275 16.71 10.67 -13.50
CA THR A 275 17.85 11.26 -14.22
C THR A 275 18.77 10.22 -14.85
N LYS A 276 18.74 8.97 -14.36
CA LYS A 276 19.58 7.87 -14.82
C LYS A 276 18.84 6.53 -14.88
N ASN A 277 19.41 5.57 -15.61
CA ASN A 277 18.89 4.21 -15.65
C ASN A 277 19.08 3.51 -14.29
N LEU A 278 18.24 2.52 -14.00
CA LEU A 278 18.42 1.70 -12.81
C LEU A 278 19.77 0.97 -12.86
N GLY A 279 20.53 1.04 -11.75
CA GLY A 279 21.89 0.50 -11.67
C GLY A 279 23.00 1.40 -12.27
N ALA A 280 22.65 2.52 -12.90
CA ALA A 280 23.62 3.47 -13.43
C ALA A 280 24.16 4.42 -12.35
N SER A 281 25.47 4.74 -12.40
CA SER A 281 26.07 5.71 -11.48
C SER A 281 25.81 7.16 -11.90
N LYS A 282 25.63 7.42 -13.20
CA LYS A 282 25.34 8.75 -13.77
C LYS A 282 24.42 8.65 -15.00
N PRO A 283 23.81 9.77 -15.48
CA PRO A 283 22.82 9.75 -16.57
C PRO A 283 23.24 9.08 -17.88
N SER A 284 24.52 9.16 -18.22
CA SER A 284 25.09 8.62 -19.46
C SER A 284 25.43 7.13 -19.40
N ASP A 285 25.53 6.55 -18.19
CA ASP A 285 25.83 5.13 -18.02
C ASP A 285 24.60 4.27 -18.37
N TYR A 286 24.84 3.10 -18.95
CA TYR A 286 23.76 2.22 -19.41
C TYR A 286 22.93 1.63 -18.27
N GLY A 287 23.52 1.42 -17.09
CA GLY A 287 22.89 0.74 -15.97
C GLY A 287 22.81 -0.78 -16.16
N ASP A 288 21.93 -1.38 -15.38
CA ASP A 288 21.68 -2.82 -15.36
C ASP A 288 20.58 -3.22 -16.36
N TYR A 289 20.55 -4.51 -16.69
CA TYR A 289 19.61 -5.09 -17.65
C TYR A 289 18.72 -6.10 -16.93
N TYR A 290 17.43 -6.04 -17.17
CA TYR A 290 16.44 -6.88 -16.50
C TYR A 290 15.59 -7.59 -17.53
N ALA A 291 15.29 -8.88 -17.31
CA ALA A 291 14.20 -9.52 -18.01
C ALA A 291 12.87 -9.02 -17.42
N TRP A 292 11.82 -8.94 -18.22
CA TRP A 292 10.57 -8.33 -17.78
C TRP A 292 9.93 -9.12 -16.63
N GLY A 293 9.67 -8.46 -15.50
CA GLY A 293 9.17 -9.09 -14.27
C GLY A 293 10.24 -9.78 -13.40
N GLU A 294 11.52 -9.57 -13.72
CA GLU A 294 12.66 -9.93 -12.87
C GLU A 294 13.26 -8.67 -12.23
N THR A 295 13.69 -8.80 -10.97
CA THR A 295 14.13 -7.67 -10.13
C THR A 295 15.65 -7.66 -9.93
N GLU A 296 16.34 -8.67 -10.45
CA GLU A 296 17.79 -8.82 -10.40
C GLU A 296 18.33 -9.05 -11.81
N PRO A 297 19.49 -8.48 -12.17
CA PRO A 297 20.15 -8.80 -13.42
C PRO A 297 20.71 -10.22 -13.41
N LYS A 298 20.96 -10.77 -14.62
CA LYS A 298 21.53 -12.10 -14.81
C LYS A 298 22.52 -12.12 -15.96
N THR A 299 23.14 -13.26 -16.21
CA THR A 299 24.20 -13.42 -17.23
C THR A 299 23.75 -14.14 -18.50
N ASP A 300 22.55 -14.72 -18.51
CA ASP A 300 21.95 -15.41 -19.66
C ASP A 300 20.47 -15.01 -19.77
N TYR A 301 20.11 -14.37 -20.87
CA TYR A 301 18.76 -13.88 -21.19
C TYR A 301 18.15 -14.74 -22.29
N SER A 302 17.50 -15.82 -21.87
CA SER A 302 16.82 -16.78 -22.74
C SER A 302 15.54 -17.27 -22.06
N TRP A 303 14.64 -17.91 -22.82
CA TRP A 303 13.47 -18.54 -22.22
C TRP A 303 13.89 -19.54 -21.14
N SER A 304 14.95 -20.34 -21.32
CA SER A 304 15.40 -21.31 -20.30
C SER A 304 15.78 -20.71 -18.95
N THR A 305 16.19 -19.44 -18.90
CA THR A 305 16.60 -18.76 -17.66
C THR A 305 15.56 -17.76 -17.17
N TYR A 306 14.41 -17.65 -17.83
CA TYR A 306 13.38 -16.69 -17.49
C TYR A 306 12.57 -17.13 -16.26
N LYS A 307 12.43 -16.24 -15.28
CA LYS A 307 11.86 -16.51 -13.94
C LYS A 307 10.46 -17.12 -14.00
N TRP A 308 9.63 -16.70 -14.95
CA TRP A 308 8.24 -17.14 -15.06
C TRP A 308 8.04 -18.32 -16.01
N MET A 309 9.03 -19.20 -16.12
CA MET A 309 8.92 -20.43 -16.89
C MET A 309 8.51 -21.61 -16.02
N GLN A 310 7.72 -22.51 -16.59
CA GLN A 310 7.53 -23.84 -16.01
C GLN A 310 8.88 -24.56 -15.92
N THR A 311 9.16 -25.16 -14.77
CA THR A 311 10.43 -25.87 -14.52
C THR A 311 10.75 -26.88 -15.63
N GLY A 312 11.95 -26.75 -16.19
CA GLY A 312 12.46 -27.65 -17.23
C GLY A 312 12.01 -27.31 -18.66
N GLN A 313 11.28 -26.21 -18.86
CA GLN A 313 10.82 -25.74 -20.17
C GLN A 313 11.59 -24.52 -20.66
N SER A 314 11.59 -24.29 -21.97
CA SER A 314 12.36 -23.21 -22.63
C SER A 314 11.66 -22.61 -23.86
N ASP A 315 10.33 -22.67 -23.89
CA ASP A 315 9.49 -22.19 -25.00
C ASP A 315 8.39 -21.28 -24.42
N TRP A 316 8.11 -20.15 -25.08
CA TRP A 316 7.18 -19.10 -24.66
C TRP A 316 5.81 -19.64 -24.19
N LYS A 317 5.35 -20.77 -24.75
CA LYS A 317 4.08 -21.40 -24.35
C LYS A 317 4.05 -21.93 -22.91
N TYR A 318 5.19 -21.99 -22.22
CA TYR A 318 5.30 -22.48 -20.85
C TYR A 318 5.47 -21.37 -19.79
N ILE A 319 5.11 -20.15 -20.15
CA ILE A 319 5.04 -19.02 -19.22
C ILE A 319 3.96 -19.23 -18.15
N THR A 320 4.26 -18.92 -16.90
CA THR A 320 3.41 -19.19 -15.73
C THR A 320 2.76 -17.94 -15.10
N LYS A 321 3.20 -16.73 -15.46
CA LYS A 321 2.71 -15.47 -14.87
C LYS A 321 2.56 -14.37 -15.92
N TYR A 322 1.61 -13.46 -15.68
CA TYR A 322 1.24 -12.34 -16.53
C TYR A 322 0.77 -12.81 -17.91
N THR A 323 -0.40 -13.44 -17.93
CA THR A 323 -1.01 -14.04 -19.12
C THR A 323 -2.45 -13.56 -19.25
N PHE A 324 -2.93 -13.43 -20.48
CA PHE A 324 -4.29 -12.97 -20.77
C PHE A 324 -4.87 -13.77 -21.96
N PRO A 325 -6.18 -13.68 -22.26
CA PRO A 325 -6.80 -14.45 -23.33
C PRO A 325 -6.41 -13.92 -24.74
N ASP A 326 -5.16 -14.10 -25.12
CA ASP A 326 -4.51 -13.72 -26.39
C ASP A 326 -4.82 -14.62 -27.60
N GLY A 327 -5.66 -15.66 -27.44
CA GLY A 327 -5.99 -16.64 -28.46
C GLY A 327 -4.90 -17.67 -28.77
N LYS A 328 -3.78 -17.68 -28.04
CA LYS A 328 -2.67 -18.65 -28.22
C LYS A 328 -2.92 -19.93 -27.43
N THR A 329 -3.87 -20.74 -27.87
CA THR A 329 -4.36 -21.94 -27.15
C THR A 329 -3.33 -23.05 -26.93
N GLU A 330 -2.12 -22.92 -27.47
CA GLU A 330 -0.98 -23.81 -27.22
C GLU A 330 -0.20 -23.47 -25.94
N GLY A 331 -0.44 -22.29 -25.36
CA GLY A 331 0.10 -21.86 -24.09
C GLY A 331 -0.50 -22.60 -22.89
N ILE A 332 0.29 -22.82 -21.84
CA ILE A 332 -0.17 -23.48 -20.61
C ILE A 332 -1.22 -22.68 -19.83
N TRP A 333 -1.44 -21.41 -20.21
CA TRP A 333 -2.54 -20.58 -19.71
C TRP A 333 -3.87 -20.90 -20.39
N TYR A 334 -3.94 -21.93 -21.23
CA TYR A 334 -5.17 -22.54 -21.72
C TYR A 334 -5.25 -24.01 -21.32
N ALA A 335 -6.45 -24.45 -20.93
CA ALA A 335 -6.77 -25.86 -20.78
C ALA A 335 -6.85 -26.56 -22.15
N PRO A 336 -6.75 -27.90 -22.22
CA PRO A 336 -6.83 -28.63 -23.49
C PRO A 336 -8.13 -28.42 -24.30
N ASP A 337 -9.21 -27.96 -23.66
CA ASP A 337 -10.48 -27.62 -24.30
C ASP A 337 -10.53 -26.19 -24.84
N GLY A 338 -9.45 -25.42 -24.70
CA GLY A 338 -9.34 -24.02 -25.13
C GLY A 338 -9.80 -23.01 -24.09
N THR A 339 -10.22 -23.44 -22.89
CA THR A 339 -10.62 -22.53 -21.80
C THR A 339 -9.40 -21.79 -21.25
N PHE A 340 -9.46 -20.46 -21.15
CA PHE A 340 -8.41 -19.66 -20.52
C PHE A 340 -8.35 -19.91 -19.01
N ILE A 341 -7.16 -20.16 -18.48
CA ILE A 341 -6.87 -20.46 -17.07
C ILE A 341 -5.72 -19.61 -16.48
N GLY A 342 -5.27 -18.59 -17.21
CA GLY A 342 -4.21 -17.67 -16.77
C GLY A 342 -4.66 -16.66 -15.69
N ASP A 343 -3.72 -15.80 -15.27
CA ASP A 343 -3.91 -14.85 -14.17
C ASP A 343 -4.57 -13.52 -14.57
N SER A 344 -4.77 -13.26 -15.85
CA SER A 344 -5.31 -12.01 -16.42
C SER A 344 -4.51 -10.75 -16.05
N LYS A 345 -3.23 -10.89 -15.66
CA LYS A 345 -2.40 -9.75 -15.28
C LYS A 345 -1.65 -9.21 -16.48
N THR A 346 -1.83 -7.92 -16.76
CA THR A 346 -1.21 -7.21 -17.89
C THR A 346 -0.29 -6.07 -17.47
N THR A 347 -0.02 -5.92 -16.18
CA THR A 347 0.89 -4.92 -15.62
C THR A 347 1.63 -5.52 -14.45
N LEU A 348 2.91 -5.17 -14.30
CA LEU A 348 3.74 -5.68 -13.22
C LEU A 348 3.19 -5.29 -11.83
N GLU A 349 3.23 -6.25 -10.92
CA GLU A 349 3.02 -6.02 -9.51
C GLU A 349 4.30 -5.43 -8.89
N ALA A 350 4.16 -4.65 -7.82
CA ALA A 350 5.29 -4.02 -7.13
C ALA A 350 6.42 -5.01 -6.77
N ALA A 351 6.07 -6.26 -6.43
CA ALA A 351 7.01 -7.32 -6.09
C ALA A 351 7.88 -7.80 -7.28
N ASP A 352 7.46 -7.53 -8.52
CA ASP A 352 8.15 -7.93 -9.75
C ASP A 352 8.63 -6.73 -10.58
N ASP A 353 8.41 -5.51 -10.09
CA ASP A 353 8.92 -4.29 -10.68
C ASP A 353 10.33 -4.01 -10.15
N ALA A 354 11.34 -4.11 -11.02
CA ALA A 354 12.74 -3.87 -10.68
C ALA A 354 12.96 -2.48 -10.06
N ALA A 355 12.31 -1.43 -10.57
CA ALA A 355 12.48 -0.08 -10.02
C ALA A 355 11.87 0.03 -8.63
N THR A 356 10.67 -0.53 -8.41
CA THR A 356 10.05 -0.54 -7.08
C THR A 356 10.86 -1.34 -6.07
N GLN A 357 11.37 -2.52 -6.44
CA GLN A 357 12.15 -3.35 -5.53
C GLN A 357 13.51 -2.74 -5.17
N LYS A 358 14.12 -1.96 -6.07
CA LYS A 358 15.44 -1.36 -5.86
C LYS A 358 15.40 0.02 -5.21
N LEU A 359 14.43 0.85 -5.58
CA LEU A 359 14.35 2.25 -5.13
C LEU A 359 13.25 2.48 -4.08
N GLY A 360 12.37 1.50 -3.87
CA GLY A 360 11.24 1.62 -2.93
C GLY A 360 10.07 2.42 -3.50
N SER A 361 8.91 2.31 -2.84
CA SER A 361 7.72 3.08 -3.20
C SER A 361 7.96 4.58 -2.95
N PRO A 362 7.57 5.49 -3.87
CA PRO A 362 6.65 5.26 -4.99
C PRO A 362 7.31 5.04 -6.36
N TRP A 363 8.62 4.77 -6.42
CA TRP A 363 9.30 4.47 -7.69
C TRP A 363 8.78 3.20 -8.35
N ARG A 364 8.72 3.21 -9.69
CA ARG A 364 8.32 2.07 -10.52
C ARG A 364 8.81 2.20 -11.95
N MET A 365 8.67 1.14 -12.75
CA MET A 365 8.79 1.24 -14.19
C MET A 365 7.66 2.10 -14.78
N PRO A 366 7.93 2.84 -15.88
CA PRO A 366 6.89 3.59 -16.58
C PRO A 366 5.86 2.62 -17.16
N THR A 367 4.61 3.03 -17.25
CA THR A 367 3.61 2.30 -18.03
C THR A 367 3.81 2.55 -19.52
N SER A 368 3.19 1.72 -20.37
CA SER A 368 3.21 1.96 -21.81
C SER A 368 2.55 3.30 -22.21
N ASP A 369 1.56 3.77 -21.46
CA ASP A 369 0.92 5.07 -21.70
C ASP A 369 1.86 6.23 -21.35
N GLU A 370 2.66 6.11 -20.29
CA GLU A 370 3.66 7.13 -19.92
C GLU A 370 4.83 7.19 -20.90
N ILE A 371 5.27 6.03 -21.43
CA ILE A 371 6.23 5.99 -22.53
C ILE A 371 5.65 6.69 -23.77
N LYS A 372 4.39 6.40 -24.10
CA LYS A 372 3.71 7.05 -25.23
C LYS A 372 3.61 8.56 -25.02
N GLU A 373 3.30 9.00 -23.81
CA GLU A 373 3.28 10.42 -23.47
C GLU A 373 4.65 11.09 -23.64
N LEU A 374 5.73 10.43 -23.22
CA LEU A 374 7.11 10.89 -23.42
C LEU A 374 7.46 11.01 -24.91
N LEU A 375 7.05 10.04 -25.73
CA LEU A 375 7.24 10.06 -27.19
C LEU A 375 6.44 11.21 -27.85
N ASP A 376 5.18 11.39 -27.44
CA ASP A 376 4.26 12.33 -28.09
C ASP A 376 4.51 13.80 -27.69
N ASN A 377 5.06 14.06 -26.49
CA ASN A 377 5.13 15.42 -25.93
C ASN A 377 6.55 15.99 -25.74
N CYS A 378 7.60 15.19 -25.92
CA CYS A 378 8.98 15.66 -25.80
C CYS A 378 9.67 15.85 -27.14
N THR A 379 10.69 16.71 -27.16
CA THR A 379 11.61 16.85 -28.29
C THR A 379 12.80 15.92 -28.09
N TRP A 380 13.06 15.04 -29.05
CA TRP A 380 14.14 14.06 -29.04
C TRP A 380 15.29 14.53 -29.94
N THR A 381 16.46 14.80 -29.37
CA THR A 381 17.67 15.18 -30.12
C THR A 381 18.79 14.17 -29.90
N TRP A 382 19.19 13.46 -30.96
CA TRP A 382 20.31 12.51 -30.87
C TRP A 382 21.62 13.25 -30.59
N THR A 383 22.36 12.79 -29.59
CA THR A 383 23.59 13.44 -29.10
C THR A 383 24.53 12.45 -28.44
N THR A 384 25.67 12.94 -27.98
CA THR A 384 26.66 12.18 -27.22
C THR A 384 26.93 12.87 -25.89
N GLN A 385 26.73 12.16 -24.78
CA GLN A 385 27.08 12.61 -23.44
C GLN A 385 28.10 11.65 -22.83
N ASP A 386 29.23 12.19 -22.34
CA ASP A 386 30.36 11.41 -21.80
C ASP A 386 30.86 10.27 -22.72
N GLY A 387 30.82 10.49 -24.05
CA GLY A 387 31.23 9.48 -25.03
C GLY A 387 30.22 8.36 -25.25
N LYS A 388 29.00 8.47 -24.70
CA LYS A 388 27.88 7.55 -24.92
C LYS A 388 26.84 8.22 -25.81
N ASN A 389 26.42 7.53 -26.86
CA ASN A 389 25.35 8.02 -27.74
C ASN A 389 23.99 7.77 -27.11
N GLY A 390 23.03 8.63 -27.44
CA GLY A 390 21.65 8.52 -26.97
C GLY A 390 20.86 9.78 -27.32
N TYR A 391 19.70 9.95 -26.70
CA TYR A 391 18.86 11.12 -26.89
C TYR A 391 18.94 12.07 -25.69
N GLU A 392 19.10 13.37 -25.96
CA GLU A 392 18.57 14.40 -25.07
C GLU A 392 17.05 14.48 -25.33
N VAL A 393 16.26 14.15 -24.32
CA VAL A 393 14.80 14.22 -24.34
C VAL A 393 14.39 15.46 -23.56
N LYS A 394 13.91 16.49 -24.27
CA LYS A 394 13.53 17.79 -23.70
C LYS A 394 12.01 17.92 -23.60
N GLY A 395 11.55 18.18 -22.38
CA GLY A 395 10.17 18.39 -22.01
C GLY A 395 9.60 19.74 -22.45
N THR A 396 8.28 19.90 -22.32
CA THR A 396 7.55 21.12 -22.70
C THR A 396 7.92 22.32 -21.82
N ASN A 397 8.39 22.06 -20.59
CA ASN A 397 8.87 23.06 -19.63
C ASN A 397 10.35 23.43 -19.84
N GLY A 398 11.03 22.84 -20.82
CA GLY A 398 12.44 23.09 -21.14
C GLY A 398 13.46 22.24 -20.38
N ASN A 399 13.03 21.49 -19.36
CA ASN A 399 13.89 20.52 -18.68
C ASN A 399 14.20 19.33 -19.59
N SER A 400 15.29 18.61 -19.33
CA SER A 400 15.69 17.47 -20.16
C SER A 400 16.34 16.34 -19.37
N ILE A 401 16.22 15.13 -19.90
CA ILE A 401 16.96 13.95 -19.47
C ILE A 401 17.80 13.42 -20.63
N PHE A 402 18.90 12.72 -20.31
CA PHE A 402 19.65 11.94 -21.30
C PHE A 402 19.31 10.46 -21.19
N VAL A 403 18.91 9.87 -22.31
CA VAL A 403 18.52 8.45 -22.43
C VAL A 403 19.55 7.75 -23.32
N PRO A 404 20.51 7.01 -22.74
CA PRO A 404 21.58 6.39 -23.52
C PRO A 404 21.07 5.25 -24.40
N ALA A 405 21.68 5.09 -25.58
CA ALA A 405 21.51 3.93 -26.45
C ALA A 405 22.19 2.71 -25.82
N ALA A 406 21.57 2.11 -24.81
CA ALA A 406 22.16 1.04 -24.01
C ALA A 406 22.22 -0.32 -24.73
N GLY A 407 21.48 -0.49 -25.84
CA GLY A 407 21.31 -1.78 -26.48
C GLY A 407 20.45 -2.72 -25.65
N TYR A 408 20.63 -4.02 -25.85
CA TYR A 408 19.91 -5.07 -25.13
C TYR A 408 20.76 -6.31 -24.92
N ARG A 409 20.36 -7.15 -23.95
CA ARG A 409 20.95 -8.46 -23.72
C ARG A 409 20.12 -9.59 -24.30
N HIS A 410 20.80 -10.50 -24.99
CA HIS A 410 20.24 -11.74 -25.50
C HIS A 410 21.26 -12.85 -25.29
N SER A 411 20.85 -13.97 -24.70
CA SER A 411 21.78 -14.97 -24.19
C SER A 411 22.82 -14.28 -23.27
N SER A 412 24.11 -14.54 -23.42
CA SER A 412 25.17 -13.86 -22.67
C SER A 412 25.69 -12.56 -23.32
N GLU A 413 25.17 -12.17 -24.47
CA GLU A 413 25.73 -11.08 -25.27
C GLU A 413 25.02 -9.74 -25.01
N LEU A 414 25.77 -8.64 -25.14
CA LEU A 414 25.25 -7.27 -25.18
C LEU A 414 25.28 -6.80 -26.63
N ASN A 415 24.11 -6.54 -27.20
CA ASN A 415 23.93 -6.18 -28.60
C ASN A 415 23.60 -4.70 -28.73
N ASP A 416 24.06 -4.08 -29.82
CA ASP A 416 23.69 -2.72 -30.28
C ASP A 416 23.94 -1.57 -29.29
N ALA A 417 24.75 -1.81 -28.26
CA ALA A 417 25.14 -0.78 -27.30
C ALA A 417 25.87 0.37 -28.00
N GLY A 418 25.36 1.59 -27.82
CA GLY A 418 25.80 2.82 -28.48
C GLY A 418 25.08 3.13 -29.81
N SER A 419 24.19 2.25 -30.27
CA SER A 419 23.43 2.41 -31.52
C SER A 419 21.92 2.40 -31.29
N LEU A 420 21.41 1.49 -30.47
CA LEU A 420 19.98 1.35 -30.17
C LEU A 420 19.70 1.49 -28.67
N GLY A 421 18.50 1.94 -28.31
CA GLY A 421 18.02 1.97 -26.93
C GLY A 421 16.78 1.11 -26.75
N PHE A 422 16.79 0.26 -25.72
CA PHE A 422 15.66 -0.59 -25.33
C PHE A 422 15.38 -0.44 -23.84
N TYR A 423 14.12 -0.09 -23.52
CA TYR A 423 13.70 0.25 -22.17
C TYR A 423 12.38 -0.41 -21.83
N TRP A 424 12.32 -1.17 -20.74
CA TRP A 424 11.07 -1.81 -20.33
C TRP A 424 10.03 -0.81 -19.81
N SER A 425 8.77 -1.06 -20.17
CA SER A 425 7.62 -0.58 -19.41
C SER A 425 7.15 -1.66 -18.43
N SER A 426 6.33 -1.28 -17.46
CA SER A 426 5.58 -2.20 -16.60
C SER A 426 4.40 -2.89 -17.30
N SER A 427 4.09 -2.53 -18.55
CA SER A 427 2.92 -3.02 -19.28
C SER A 427 3.24 -4.23 -20.17
N LEU A 428 2.39 -5.24 -20.12
CA LEU A 428 2.41 -6.38 -21.03
C LEU A 428 1.93 -5.94 -22.44
N SER A 429 2.31 -6.68 -23.48
CA SER A 429 1.72 -6.49 -24.81
C SER A 429 0.22 -6.82 -24.77
N ALA A 430 -0.58 -6.00 -25.45
CA ALA A 430 -2.01 -6.23 -25.62
C ALA A 430 -2.34 -7.37 -26.60
N ALA A 431 -1.35 -7.88 -27.34
CA ALA A 431 -1.54 -8.90 -28.37
C ALA A 431 -0.92 -10.26 -28.02
N TYR A 432 0.05 -10.30 -27.10
CA TYR A 432 0.90 -11.48 -26.88
C TYR A 432 1.27 -11.61 -25.40
N SER A 433 0.93 -12.73 -24.75
CA SER A 433 1.30 -12.96 -23.34
C SER A 433 2.80 -13.13 -23.12
N ASP A 434 3.54 -13.51 -24.17
CA ASP A 434 4.98 -13.72 -24.16
C ASP A 434 5.81 -12.47 -24.43
N ARG A 435 5.15 -11.32 -24.66
CA ARG A 435 5.81 -10.04 -24.96
C ARG A 435 5.40 -8.92 -24.04
N ALA A 436 6.32 -8.02 -23.76
CA ALA A 436 6.07 -6.80 -22.98
C ALA A 436 6.32 -5.55 -23.82
N ARG A 437 5.72 -4.43 -23.41
CA ARG A 437 5.90 -3.13 -24.07
C ARG A 437 7.22 -2.49 -23.66
N SER A 438 7.88 -1.89 -24.63
CA SER A 438 9.19 -1.25 -24.48
C SER A 438 9.23 0.09 -25.23
N LEU A 439 10.11 0.99 -24.80
CA LEU A 439 10.58 2.11 -25.62
C LEU A 439 11.75 1.59 -26.46
N TYR A 440 11.73 1.91 -27.75
CA TYR A 440 12.74 1.59 -28.74
C TYR A 440 13.22 2.86 -29.45
N PHE A 441 14.53 2.98 -29.69
CA PHE A 441 15.04 4.05 -30.53
C PHE A 441 16.40 3.73 -31.17
N GLY A 442 16.69 4.41 -32.28
CA GLY A 442 18.00 4.53 -32.93
C GLY A 442 18.27 5.99 -33.32
N SER A 443 19.38 6.29 -34.00
CA SER A 443 19.74 7.69 -34.32
C SER A 443 18.72 8.44 -35.17
N ASP A 444 17.95 7.71 -35.98
CA ASP A 444 17.00 8.26 -36.95
C ASP A 444 15.53 7.92 -36.62
N GLU A 445 15.27 7.20 -35.53
CA GLU A 445 13.92 6.76 -35.14
C GLU A 445 13.77 6.62 -33.62
N HIS A 446 12.55 6.83 -33.11
CA HIS A 446 12.16 6.54 -31.74
C HIS A 446 10.67 6.22 -31.73
N ASP A 447 10.31 5.07 -31.15
CA ASP A 447 8.94 4.57 -31.13
C ASP A 447 8.74 3.62 -29.92
N TRP A 448 7.52 3.16 -29.73
CA TRP A 448 7.22 2.08 -28.79
C TRP A 448 7.24 0.72 -29.50
N SER A 449 7.80 -0.29 -28.86
CA SER A 449 7.92 -1.66 -29.38
C SER A 449 7.23 -2.67 -28.44
N PHE A 450 7.26 -3.93 -28.82
CA PHE A 450 6.95 -5.05 -27.95
C PHE A 450 7.87 -6.23 -28.25
N ASP A 451 8.53 -6.73 -27.21
CA ASP A 451 9.62 -7.67 -27.33
C ASP A 451 9.43 -8.85 -26.37
N ASP A 452 10.08 -9.97 -26.67
CA ASP A 452 10.00 -11.17 -25.85
C ASP A 452 10.52 -10.88 -24.43
N ARG A 453 9.76 -11.32 -23.43
CA ARG A 453 9.96 -10.92 -22.03
C ARG A 453 11.29 -11.38 -21.41
N PHE A 454 11.98 -12.33 -22.04
CA PHE A 454 13.29 -12.80 -21.57
C PHE A 454 14.43 -11.86 -21.94
N TYR A 455 14.27 -10.94 -22.91
CA TYR A 455 15.33 -10.01 -23.27
C TYR A 455 15.70 -9.13 -22.09
N GLY A 456 17.01 -8.87 -21.95
CA GLY A 456 17.49 -7.95 -20.93
C GLY A 456 17.47 -6.53 -21.45
N PHE A 457 16.51 -5.71 -21.02
CA PHE A 457 16.47 -4.29 -21.34
C PHE A 457 16.78 -3.46 -20.10
N THR A 458 17.18 -2.22 -20.33
CA THR A 458 17.38 -1.25 -19.25
C THR A 458 16.04 -0.74 -18.72
N VAL A 459 16.06 -0.16 -17.53
CA VAL A 459 14.89 0.46 -16.91
C VAL A 459 15.21 1.92 -16.62
N ARG A 460 14.33 2.81 -17.04
CA ARG A 460 14.34 4.23 -16.66
C ARG A 460 13.16 4.47 -15.71
N PRO A 461 13.39 4.48 -14.37
CA PRO A 461 12.31 4.60 -13.41
C PRO A 461 11.51 5.91 -13.53
N VAL A 462 10.28 5.89 -13.03
CA VAL A 462 9.43 7.06 -12.89
C VAL A 462 8.92 7.22 -11.45
N HIS A 463 8.58 8.46 -11.10
CA HIS A 463 8.09 8.86 -9.78
C HIS A 463 6.82 9.73 -9.90
N PRO A 464 5.69 9.28 -9.33
CA PRO A 464 4.43 10.05 -9.28
C PRO A 464 4.55 11.44 -8.64
#